data_AF-A0A0G0ZBA4-F1
#
_entry.id   AF-A0A0G0ZBA4-F1
#
_cell.length_a   1.000
_cell.length_b   1.000
_cell.length_c   1.000
_cell.angle_alpha   90.00
_cell.angle_beta   90.00
_cell.angle_gamma   90.00
#
_symmetry.space_group_name_H-M   'P 1'
#
loop_
_entity.id
_entity.type
_entity.pdbx_description
1 polymer ?
#
loop_
_entity_poly.entity_id
_entity_poly.type
_entity_poly.pdbx_seq_one_letter_code
_entity_poly.pdbx_strand_id
1 'polypeptide(L)'
;MDYREPRVGEKKFTQIFDEHQHFKEMREKKVAPDVAKARIYEFIQGIRDEIEGLPEMKREAAVHHESLARVSNTLAASLNTALQQGITEGLQEIYRTGNPHLIDAYHDLLAGHFYQFLVKANKIKPQP
;
A
#
# COMPACT_ATOMS: atom_id res chain seq x y z
N MET A 1 -6.04 -20.89 -22.79
CA MET A 1 -6.24 -19.87 -21.74
C MET A 1 -7.45 -19.06 -22.14
N ASP A 2 -8.44 -18.96 -21.27
CA ASP A 2 -9.71 -18.29 -21.54
C ASP A 2 -9.50 -16.77 -21.42
N TYR A 3 -9.63 -16.04 -22.53
CA TYR A 3 -9.33 -14.61 -22.58
C TYR A 3 -10.58 -13.85 -22.15
N ARG A 4 -10.62 -13.43 -20.87
CA ARG A 4 -11.71 -12.59 -20.37
C ARG A 4 -11.36 -11.13 -20.60
N GLU A 5 -12.28 -10.38 -21.21
CA GLU A 5 -12.07 -8.96 -21.49
C GLU A 5 -11.87 -8.18 -20.18
N PRO A 6 -10.76 -7.41 -20.03
CA PRO A 6 -10.45 -6.73 -18.78
C PRO A 6 -11.49 -5.66 -18.47
N ARG A 7 -11.89 -5.59 -17.19
CA ARG A 7 -12.87 -4.63 -16.69
C ARG A 7 -12.31 -3.21 -16.80
N VAL A 8 -13.18 -2.20 -16.79
CA VAL A 8 -12.79 -0.78 -16.98
C VAL A 8 -11.69 -0.33 -15.99
N GLY A 9 -11.73 -0.83 -14.75
CA GLY A 9 -10.68 -0.58 -13.75
C GLY A 9 -9.35 -1.26 -14.08
N GLU A 10 -9.38 -2.47 -14.63
CA GLU A 10 -8.18 -3.21 -15.06
C GLU A 10 -7.55 -2.54 -16.29
N LYS A 11 -8.35 -2.11 -17.27
CA LYS A 11 -7.86 -1.34 -18.44
C LYS A 11 -7.16 -0.04 -18.02
N LYS A 12 -7.73 0.69 -17.05
CA LYS A 12 -7.11 1.90 -16.48
C LYS A 12 -5.83 1.59 -15.70
N PHE A 13 -5.81 0.51 -14.93
CA PHE A 13 -4.63 0.07 -14.22
C PHE A 13 -3.49 -0.30 -15.18
N THR A 14 -3.76 -1.02 -16.27
CA THR A 14 -2.75 -1.37 -17.27
C THR A 14 -2.23 -0.15 -18.01
N GLN A 15 -3.07 0.84 -18.31
CA GLN A 15 -2.64 2.11 -18.91
C GLN A 15 -1.75 2.93 -17.96
N ILE A 16 -2.15 3.07 -16.70
CA ILE A 16 -1.34 3.76 -15.68
C ILE A 16 -0.02 3.02 -15.44
N PHE A 17 -0.05 1.68 -15.44
CA PHE A 17 1.15 0.84 -15.39
C PHE A 17 2.06 1.05 -16.60
N ASP A 18 1.49 1.20 -17.80
CA ASP A 18 2.23 1.41 -19.04
C ASP A 18 2.80 2.83 -19.19
N GLU A 19 2.25 3.84 -18.54
CA GLU A 19 2.65 5.24 -18.70
C GLU A 19 3.48 5.78 -17.52
N HIS A 20 3.45 5.12 -16.36
CA HIS A 20 4.05 5.66 -15.14
C HIS A 20 5.57 5.39 -15.04
N GLN A 21 6.33 6.48 -14.85
CA GLN A 21 7.80 6.53 -14.91
C GLN A 21 8.51 5.59 -13.90
N HIS A 22 7.88 5.30 -12.76
CA HIS A 22 8.39 4.34 -11.75
C HIS A 22 8.48 2.89 -12.28
N PHE A 23 7.61 2.50 -13.22
CA PHE A 23 7.65 1.19 -13.88
C PHE A 23 8.54 1.16 -15.13
N LYS A 24 9.05 2.31 -15.55
CA LYS A 24 10.02 2.40 -16.65
C LYS A 24 11.34 1.73 -16.24
N GLU A 25 11.80 1.96 -15.01
CA GLU A 25 12.99 1.29 -14.47
C GLU A 25 12.80 -0.23 -14.28
N MET A 26 11.58 -0.68 -13.95
CA MET A 26 11.22 -2.11 -13.87
C MET A 26 11.03 -2.78 -15.24
N ARG A 27 10.73 -2.02 -16.30
CA ARG A 27 10.70 -2.49 -17.70
C ARG A 27 12.09 -2.51 -18.33
N GLU A 28 12.91 -1.50 -18.06
CA GLU A 28 14.27 -1.35 -18.57
C GLU A 28 15.25 -2.35 -17.93
N LYS A 29 15.06 -2.67 -16.64
CA LYS A 29 15.70 -3.84 -16.02
C LYS A 29 14.75 -5.02 -16.21
N LYS A 30 15.06 -5.97 -17.08
CA LYS A 30 14.30 -7.23 -17.28
C LYS A 30 14.19 -8.04 -15.97
N VAL A 31 13.35 -7.62 -15.04
CA VAL A 31 13.04 -8.35 -13.82
C VAL A 31 11.89 -9.29 -14.18
N ALA A 32 12.12 -10.60 -14.06
CA ALA A 32 11.07 -11.58 -14.30
C ALA A 32 9.85 -11.26 -13.40
N PRO A 33 8.61 -11.39 -13.90
CA PRO A 33 7.40 -11.07 -13.14
C PRO A 33 7.36 -11.72 -11.74
N ASP A 34 7.91 -12.92 -11.59
CA ASP A 34 7.98 -13.62 -10.31
C ASP A 34 8.94 -12.97 -9.31
N VAL A 35 10.03 -12.37 -9.79
CA VAL A 35 10.99 -11.63 -8.96
C VAL A 35 10.38 -10.28 -8.53
N ALA A 36 9.60 -9.63 -9.40
CA ALA A 36 8.87 -8.43 -9.02
C ALA A 36 7.80 -8.73 -7.94
N LYS A 37 7.06 -9.84 -8.10
CA LYS A 37 6.10 -10.30 -7.09
C LYS A 37 6.76 -10.64 -5.75
N ALA A 38 7.90 -11.34 -5.77
CA ALA A 38 8.64 -11.68 -4.56
C ALA A 38 9.08 -10.42 -3.79
N ARG A 39 9.61 -9.42 -4.49
CA ARG A 39 10.00 -8.14 -3.87
C ARG A 39 8.82 -7.38 -3.28
N ILE A 40 7.68 -7.38 -3.97
CA ILE A 40 6.45 -6.75 -3.45
C ILE A 40 5.97 -7.49 -2.19
N TYR A 41 6.01 -8.83 -2.20
CA TYR A 41 5.63 -9.63 -1.04
C TYR A 41 6.54 -9.37 0.16
N GLU A 42 7.86 -9.40 -0.03
CA GLU A 42 8.84 -9.08 1.01
C GLU A 42 8.63 -7.67 1.57
N PHE A 43 8.36 -6.71 0.69
CA PHE A 43 8.08 -5.33 1.08
C PHE A 43 6.81 -5.21 1.94
N ILE A 44 5.71 -5.83 1.51
CA ILE A 44 4.45 -5.83 2.26
C ILE A 44 4.61 -6.55 3.60
N GLN A 45 5.33 -7.67 3.66
CA GLN A 45 5.63 -8.36 4.92
C GLN A 45 6.43 -7.47 5.86
N GLY A 46 7.45 -6.76 5.36
CA GLY A 46 8.22 -5.80 6.17
C GLY A 46 7.35 -4.70 6.77
N ILE A 47 6.44 -4.12 5.97
CA ILE A 47 5.47 -3.13 6.48
C ILE A 47 4.56 -3.76 7.54
N ARG A 48 4.07 -4.99 7.31
CA ARG A 48 3.19 -5.66 8.27
C ARG A 48 3.89 -5.86 9.61
N ASP A 49 5.11 -6.39 9.59
CA ASP A 49 5.88 -6.66 10.79
C ASP A 49 6.22 -5.36 11.55
N GLU A 50 6.47 -4.26 10.82
CA GLU A 50 6.65 -2.92 11.40
C GLU A 50 5.36 -2.47 12.11
N ILE A 51 4.20 -2.56 11.46
CA ILE A 51 2.90 -2.18 12.03
C ILE A 51 2.56 -3.02 13.26
N GLU A 52 2.78 -4.33 13.20
CA GLU A 52 2.55 -5.23 14.33
C GLU A 52 3.52 -4.99 15.49
N GLY A 53 4.69 -4.41 15.21
CA GLY A 53 5.66 -3.96 16.20
C GLY A 53 5.18 -2.76 17.03
N LEU A 54 4.29 -1.92 16.47
CA LEU A 54 3.85 -0.68 17.10
C LEU A 54 2.94 -0.94 18.31
N PRO A 55 3.28 -0.42 19.50
CA PRO A 55 2.44 -0.53 20.70
C PRO A 55 1.02 0.03 20.52
N GLU A 56 0.86 1.05 19.69
CA GLU A 56 -0.41 1.71 19.37
C GLU A 56 -1.33 0.75 18.61
N MET A 57 -0.79 0.01 17.64
CA MET A 57 -1.55 -0.94 16.82
C MET A 57 -1.99 -2.16 17.63
N LYS A 58 -1.16 -2.62 18.57
CA LYS A 58 -1.54 -3.69 19.52
C LYS A 58 -2.70 -3.26 20.42
N ARG A 59 -2.68 -2.00 20.87
CA ARG A 59 -3.76 -1.42 21.69
C ARG A 59 -5.03 -1.29 20.87
N GLU A 60 -4.93 -0.77 19.65
CA GLU A 60 -6.07 -0.59 18.74
C GLU A 60 -6.77 -1.93 18.44
N ALA A 61 -6.01 -2.96 18.07
CA ALA A 61 -6.54 -4.30 17.83
C ALA A 61 -7.26 -4.88 19.05
N ALA A 62 -6.72 -4.67 20.26
CA ALA A 62 -7.33 -5.12 21.50
C ALA A 62 -8.62 -4.37 21.84
N VAL A 63 -8.63 -3.04 21.69
CA VAL A 63 -9.78 -2.16 21.98
C VAL A 63 -10.93 -2.44 21.03
N HIS A 64 -10.63 -2.66 19.75
CA HIS A 64 -11.63 -2.90 18.72
C HIS A 64 -11.99 -4.38 18.51
N HIS A 65 -11.45 -5.26 19.35
CA HIS A 65 -11.63 -6.72 19.26
C HIS A 65 -11.34 -7.28 17.86
N GLU A 66 -10.42 -6.64 17.13
CA GLU A 66 -9.97 -7.10 15.82
C GLU A 66 -8.68 -7.91 15.95
N SER A 67 -8.48 -8.87 15.04
CA SER A 67 -7.21 -9.55 14.95
C SER A 67 -6.12 -8.55 14.54
N LEU A 68 -5.04 -8.46 15.32
CA LEU A 68 -3.89 -7.62 14.98
C LEU A 68 -3.37 -7.93 13.58
N ALA A 69 -3.36 -9.20 13.18
CA ALA A 69 -2.97 -9.62 11.84
C ALA A 69 -3.93 -9.10 10.76
N ARG A 70 -5.22 -8.96 11.06
CA ARG A 70 -6.18 -8.39 10.10
C ARG A 70 -5.94 -6.89 9.95
N VAL A 71 -5.81 -6.18 11.05
CA VAL A 71 -5.51 -4.73 11.09
C VAL A 71 -4.21 -4.45 10.32
N SER A 72 -3.13 -5.17 10.64
CA SER A 72 -1.83 -4.99 10.01
C SER A 72 -1.84 -5.31 8.52
N ASN A 73 -2.50 -6.39 8.10
CA ASN A 73 -2.63 -6.73 6.69
C ASN A 73 -3.38 -5.66 5.90
N THR A 74 -4.49 -5.14 6.44
CA THR A 74 -5.27 -4.09 5.78
C THR A 74 -4.48 -2.80 5.65
N LEU A 75 -3.83 -2.35 6.74
CA LEU A 75 -3.00 -1.15 6.73
C LEU A 75 -1.79 -1.29 5.80
N ALA A 76 -1.10 -2.43 5.81
CA ALA A 76 0.03 -2.72 4.94
C ALA A 76 -0.36 -2.71 3.46
N ALA A 77 -1.51 -3.29 3.11
CA ALA A 77 -2.02 -3.26 1.75
C ALA A 77 -2.30 -1.82 1.29
N SER A 78 -3.01 -1.02 2.10
CA SER A 78 -3.31 0.38 1.77
C SER A 78 -2.07 1.27 1.72
N LEU A 79 -1.04 0.98 2.53
CA LEU A 79 0.25 1.67 2.48
C LEU A 79 1.01 1.35 1.20
N ASN A 80 1.05 0.08 0.81
CA ASN A 80 1.65 -0.32 -0.45
C ASN A 80 0.92 0.34 -1.63
N THR A 81 -0.41 0.41 -1.61
CA THR A 81 -1.19 1.16 -2.61
C THR A 81 -0.81 2.63 -2.63
N ALA A 82 -0.63 3.28 -1.47
CA ALA A 82 -0.17 4.67 -1.42
C ALA A 82 1.21 4.88 -2.04
N LEU A 83 2.14 3.96 -1.78
CA LEU A 83 3.51 4.02 -2.29
C LEU A 83 3.59 3.72 -3.78
N GLN A 84 2.72 2.86 -4.30
CA GLN A 84 2.71 2.47 -5.72
C GLN A 84 1.88 3.44 -6.57
N GLN A 85 0.65 3.71 -6.16
CA GLN A 85 -0.37 4.38 -6.97
C GLN A 85 -0.55 5.83 -6.53
N GLY A 86 -0.50 6.10 -5.23
CA GLY A 86 -0.63 7.44 -4.67
C GLY A 86 -1.49 7.46 -3.41
N ILE A 87 -1.34 8.51 -2.59
CA ILE A 87 -2.04 8.61 -1.30
C ILE A 87 -3.56 8.54 -1.46
N THR A 88 -4.11 9.13 -2.54
CA THR A 88 -5.55 9.11 -2.81
C THR A 88 -6.08 7.68 -2.97
N GLU A 89 -5.34 6.82 -3.68
CA GLU A 89 -5.71 5.43 -3.92
C GLU A 89 -5.64 4.60 -2.64
N GLY A 90 -4.58 4.79 -1.84
CA GLY A 90 -4.45 4.14 -0.53
C GLY A 90 -5.54 4.56 0.45
N LEU A 91 -5.91 5.85 0.45
CA LEU A 91 -7.04 6.37 1.22
C LEU A 91 -8.36 5.73 0.76
N GLN A 92 -8.62 5.66 -0.54
CA GLN A 92 -9.84 5.02 -1.04
C GLN A 92 -9.95 3.56 -0.61
N GLU A 93 -8.84 2.81 -0.56
CA GLU A 93 -8.84 1.44 -0.05
C GLU A 93 -9.21 1.37 1.43
N ILE A 94 -8.62 2.22 2.27
CA ILE A 94 -8.92 2.19 3.70
C ILE A 94 -10.37 2.66 3.97
N TYR A 95 -10.88 3.64 3.21
CA TYR A 95 -12.28 4.07 3.31
C TYR A 95 -13.28 2.97 2.98
N ARG A 96 -12.96 2.05 2.04
CA ARG A 96 -13.83 0.93 1.68
C ARG A 96 -14.01 -0.08 2.82
N THR A 97 -13.12 -0.08 3.81
CA THR A 97 -13.29 -0.93 5.00
C THR A 97 -14.47 -0.51 5.85
N GLY A 98 -14.92 0.74 5.74
CA GLY A 98 -15.98 1.31 6.57
C GLY A 98 -15.62 1.41 8.06
N ASN A 99 -14.36 1.15 8.42
CA ASN A 99 -13.90 1.19 9.80
C ASN A 99 -13.16 2.54 10.07
N PRO A 100 -13.75 3.48 10.82
CA PRO A 100 -13.15 4.78 11.10
C PRO A 100 -11.82 4.68 11.86
N HIS A 101 -11.66 3.64 12.69
CA HIS A 101 -10.44 3.40 13.47
C HIS A 101 -9.26 3.03 12.56
N LEU A 102 -9.52 2.24 11.52
CA LEU A 102 -8.50 1.91 10.52
C LEU A 102 -8.09 3.11 9.67
N ILE A 103 -9.02 4.05 9.44
CA ILE A 103 -8.73 5.29 8.71
C ILE A 103 -7.79 6.18 9.54
N ASP A 104 -8.06 6.31 10.84
CA ASP A 104 -7.25 7.10 11.77
C ASP A 104 -5.86 6.49 11.95
N ALA A 105 -5.80 5.18 12.23
CA ALA A 105 -4.54 4.43 12.30
C ALA A 105 -3.73 4.54 11.00
N TYR A 106 -4.39 4.49 9.84
CA TYR A 106 -3.73 4.68 8.55
C TYR A 106 -3.16 6.08 8.37
N HIS A 107 -3.92 7.11 8.76
CA HIS A 107 -3.45 8.49 8.76
C HIS A 107 -2.20 8.66 9.64
N ASP A 108 -2.25 8.17 10.87
CA ASP A 108 -1.14 8.25 11.82
C ASP A 108 0.10 7.49 11.33
N LEU A 109 -0.09 6.34 10.66
CA LEU A 109 1.00 5.61 10.02
C LEU A 109 1.63 6.41 8.87
N LEU A 110 0.81 7.00 7.98
CA LEU A 110 1.31 7.82 6.87
C LEU A 110 2.09 9.03 7.37
N ALA A 111 1.58 9.73 8.39
CA ALA A 111 2.19 10.94 8.92
C ALA A 111 3.39 10.67 9.82
N GLY A 112 3.28 9.69 10.72
CA GLY A 112 4.26 9.45 11.77
C GLY A 112 5.40 8.50 11.37
N HIS A 113 5.13 7.50 10.53
CA HIS A 113 6.08 6.42 10.25
C HIS A 113 6.50 6.35 8.78
N PHE A 114 5.55 6.53 7.85
CA PHE A 114 5.80 6.32 6.42
C PHE A 114 6.00 7.61 5.60
N TYR A 115 5.96 8.78 6.24
CA TYR A 115 6.12 10.07 5.56
C TYR A 115 7.42 10.13 4.73
N GLN A 116 8.56 9.72 5.31
CA GLN A 116 9.82 9.72 4.58
C GLN A 116 9.81 8.75 3.39
N PHE A 117 9.13 7.62 3.49
CA PHE A 117 8.98 6.69 2.37
C PHE A 117 8.14 7.28 1.25
N LEU A 118 7.06 7.99 1.58
CA LEU A 118 6.21 8.68 0.60
C LEU A 118 6.95 9.83 -0.09
N VAL A 119 7.78 10.58 0.65
CA VAL A 119 8.66 11.61 0.07
C VAL A 119 9.68 10.99 -0.87
N LYS A 120 10.39 9.93 -0.43
CA LYS A 120 11.37 9.21 -1.26
C LYS A 120 10.75 8.62 -2.53
N ALA A 121 9.51 8.16 -2.44
CA ALA A 121 8.74 7.64 -3.58
C ALA A 121 8.11 8.74 -4.46
N ASN A 122 8.40 10.02 -4.20
CA ASN A 122 7.82 11.19 -4.88
C ASN A 122 6.28 11.20 -4.87
N LYS A 123 5.66 10.60 -3.84
CA LYS A 123 4.20 10.56 -3.68
C LYS A 123 3.66 11.79 -2.95
N ILE A 124 4.51 12.43 -2.14
CA ILE A 124 4.23 13.72 -1.51
C ILE A 124 5.45 14.63 -1.61
N LYS A 125 5.20 15.94 -1.60
CA LYS A 125 6.26 16.93 -1.50
C LYS A 125 6.72 17.03 -0.04
N PRO A 126 8.03 17.17 0.21
CA PRO A 126 8.50 17.47 1.56
C PRO A 126 7.91 18.81 2.01
N GLN A 127 7.28 18.81 3.18
CA GLN A 127 6.97 20.04 3.90
C GLN A 127 8.28 20.66 4.45
N PRO A 128 8.41 22.00 4.38
CA PRO A 128 9.58 22.73 4.87
C PRO A 128 9.72 22.71 6.39
#